data_AF-A0A8R7QNE1-F1
#
_entry.id   AF-A0A8R7QNE1-F1
#
_cell.length_a   1.000
_cell.length_b   1.000
_cell.length_c   1.000
_cell.angle_alpha   90.00
_cell.angle_beta   90.00
_cell.angle_gamma   90.00
#
_symmetry.space_group_name_H-M   'P 1'
#
loop_
_entity.id
_entity.type
_entity.pdbx_description
1 polymer ?
#
loop_
_entity_poly.entity_id
_entity_poly.type
_entity_poly.pdbx_seq_one_letter_code
_entity_poly.pdbx_strand_id
1 'polypeptide(L)'
;MPAEHTAPFYTELFFNGARFARVRLATAGAVVRPRRREVYHATAAADSASVALGSAAVAEFARESTAGLFQLELRVLGEVRYRPHHKLHRLDAICRLELALSTATSPAMFKKVKCDVQKDRGGR
;
A
#
# COMPACT_ATOMS: atom_id res chain seq x y z
N MET A 1 -6.48 0.98 23.43
CA MET A 1 -7.78 0.44 22.98
C MET A 1 -7.49 -0.51 21.82
N PRO A 2 -8.16 -1.67 21.73
CA PRO A 2 -8.05 -2.53 20.56
C PRO A 2 -8.72 -1.85 19.36
N ALA A 3 -8.16 -2.05 18.17
CA ALA A 3 -8.78 -1.64 16.92
C ALA A 3 -9.22 -2.90 16.16
N GLU A 4 -10.43 -2.89 15.63
CA GLU A 4 -10.98 -3.97 14.83
C GLU A 4 -11.19 -3.47 13.41
N HIS A 5 -10.65 -4.19 12.42
CA HIS A 5 -10.91 -3.90 11.00
C HIS A 5 -12.36 -4.22 10.67
N THR A 6 -13.17 -3.23 10.32
CA THR A 6 -14.61 -3.41 10.00
C THR A 6 -14.85 -3.80 8.55
N ALA A 7 -13.88 -3.51 7.68
CA ALA A 7 -13.81 -3.98 6.30
C ALA A 7 -12.44 -4.66 6.06
N PRO A 8 -12.27 -5.44 4.99
CA PRO A 8 -10.96 -6.00 4.69
C PRO A 8 -9.93 -4.89 4.45
N PHE A 9 -8.74 -5.07 5.00
CA PHE A 9 -7.63 -4.15 4.91
C PHE A 9 -6.81 -4.47 3.68
N TYR A 10 -6.57 -3.48 2.82
CA TYR A 10 -5.87 -3.66 1.54
C TYR A 10 -4.69 -2.72 1.42
N THR A 11 -3.79 -3.09 0.52
CA THR A 11 -2.88 -2.18 -0.11
C THR A 11 -2.99 -2.25 -1.62
N GLU A 12 -2.81 -1.12 -2.28
CA GLU A 12 -2.80 -0.97 -3.73
C GLU A 12 -1.46 -0.39 -4.15
N LEU A 13 -0.85 -0.96 -5.18
CA LEU A 13 0.40 -0.48 -5.75
C LEU A 13 0.12 0.24 -7.06
N PHE A 14 0.76 1.39 -7.21
CA PHE A 14 0.63 2.26 -8.36
C PHE A 14 2.00 2.57 -8.95
N PHE A 15 2.02 2.66 -10.28
CA PHE A 15 3.14 3.16 -11.05
C PHE A 15 2.62 4.32 -11.91
N ASN A 16 3.17 5.51 -11.71
CA ASN A 16 2.76 6.73 -12.39
C ASN A 16 1.21 6.92 -12.43
N GLY A 17 0.56 6.72 -11.29
CA GLY A 17 -0.89 6.82 -11.12
C GLY A 17 -1.72 5.64 -11.63
N ALA A 18 -1.12 4.69 -12.37
CA ALA A 18 -1.80 3.48 -12.80
C ALA A 18 -1.70 2.38 -11.73
N ARG A 19 -2.85 1.88 -11.26
CA ARG A 19 -2.89 0.77 -10.30
C ARG A 19 -2.53 -0.53 -11.01
N PHE A 20 -1.50 -1.21 -10.53
CA PHE A 20 -1.06 -2.49 -11.12
C PHE A 20 -1.25 -3.69 -10.20
N ALA A 21 -1.40 -3.48 -8.89
CA ALA A 21 -1.67 -4.57 -7.96
C ALA A 21 -2.59 -4.14 -6.83
N ARG A 22 -3.32 -5.11 -6.27
CA ARG A 22 -4.08 -4.97 -5.03
C ARG A 22 -3.86 -6.20 -4.18
N VAL A 23 -3.44 -6.01 -2.94
CA VAL A 23 -3.13 -7.10 -2.00
C VAL A 23 -3.97 -6.93 -0.74
N ARG A 24 -4.64 -8.01 -0.31
CA ARG A 24 -5.36 -8.03 0.96
C ARG A 24 -4.38 -8.29 2.10
N LEU A 25 -4.31 -7.36 3.03
CA LEU A 25 -3.46 -7.40 4.22
C LEU A 25 -4.15 -8.07 5.40
N ALA A 26 -5.46 -7.86 5.58
CA ALA A 26 -6.26 -8.50 6.61
C ALA A 26 -7.72 -8.66 6.18
N THR A 27 -8.42 -9.62 6.79
CA THR A 27 -9.87 -9.77 6.65
C THR A 27 -10.60 -8.82 7.60
N ALA A 28 -11.89 -8.56 7.33
CA ALA A 28 -12.76 -7.94 8.32
C ALA A 28 -12.79 -8.79 9.61
N GLY A 29 -12.94 -8.13 10.75
CA GLY A 29 -12.88 -8.73 12.09
C GLY A 29 -11.48 -8.92 12.65
N ALA A 30 -10.42 -8.71 11.86
CA ALA A 30 -9.05 -8.78 12.37
C ALA A 30 -8.80 -7.68 13.43
N VAL A 31 -8.18 -8.05 14.55
CA VAL A 31 -7.99 -7.17 15.70
C VAL A 31 -6.53 -6.81 15.89
N VAL A 32 -6.24 -5.51 15.95
CA VAL A 32 -4.97 -4.96 16.41
C VAL A 32 -5.03 -4.75 17.92
N ARG A 33 -4.19 -5.48 18.66
CA ARG A 33 -4.18 -5.42 20.13
C ARG A 33 -3.68 -4.06 20.66
N PRO A 34 -4.15 -3.61 21.83
CA PRO A 34 -3.70 -2.37 22.43
C PRO A 34 -2.18 -2.34 22.57
N ARG A 35 -1.55 -1.21 22.20
CA ARG A 35 -0.10 -0.97 22.31
C ARG A 35 0.78 -1.96 21.53
N ARG A 36 0.20 -2.73 20.60
CA ARG A 36 0.93 -3.64 19.70
C ARG A 36 0.98 -3.05 18.29
N ARG A 37 2.04 -3.40 17.57
CA ARG A 37 2.16 -3.17 16.12
C ARG A 37 1.92 -4.51 15.45
N GLU A 38 1.07 -4.52 14.43
CA GLU A 38 0.91 -5.68 13.55
C GLU A 38 1.83 -5.54 12.35
N VAL A 39 2.31 -6.68 11.86
CA VAL A 39 3.09 -6.77 10.63
C VAL A 39 2.21 -7.42 9.57
N TYR A 40 2.04 -6.73 8.46
CA TYR A 40 1.30 -7.24 7.31
C TYR A 40 2.26 -7.50 6.16
N HIS A 41 2.14 -8.68 5.54
CA HIS A 41 2.93 -9.04 4.37
C HIS A 41 2.12 -8.77 3.10
N ALA A 42 2.70 -8.01 2.19
CA ALA A 42 2.12 -7.73 0.88
C ALA A 42 3.00 -8.35 -0.20
N THR A 43 2.45 -9.33 -0.92
CA THR A 43 3.11 -9.94 -2.07
C THR A 43 2.27 -9.68 -3.30
N ALA A 44 2.79 -8.88 -4.23
CA ALA A 44 2.21 -8.73 -5.55
C ALA A 44 2.91 -9.70 -6.50
N ALA A 45 2.25 -10.83 -6.78
CA ALA A 45 2.69 -11.70 -7.87
C ALA A 45 2.28 -11.04 -9.19
N ALA A 46 2.99 -11.39 -10.28
CA ALA A 46 2.54 -11.03 -11.61
C ALA A 46 1.24 -11.79 -11.88
N ASP A 47 0.10 -11.14 -11.66
CA ASP A 47 -1.14 -11.56 -12.29
C ASP A 47 -0.93 -11.38 -13.80
N SER A 48 -1.36 -12.34 -14.62
CA SER A 48 -1.20 -12.29 -16.08
C SER A 48 -1.94 -11.13 -16.76
N ALA A 49 -2.57 -10.25 -15.99
CA ALA A 49 -3.23 -9.05 -16.45
C ALA A 49 -2.21 -7.92 -16.68
N SER A 50 -1.94 -7.63 -17.94
CA SER A 50 -1.20 -6.43 -18.34
C SER A 50 -1.93 -5.16 -17.89
N VAL A 51 -1.18 -4.16 -17.45
CA VAL A 51 -1.72 -2.86 -17.04
C VAL A 51 -1.52 -1.86 -18.16
N ALA A 52 -2.60 -1.20 -18.58
CA ALA A 52 -2.52 -0.15 -19.58
C ALA A 52 -1.84 1.09 -18.99
N LEU A 53 -0.66 1.43 -19.53
CA LEU A 53 0.05 2.66 -19.22
C LEU A 53 -0.22 3.70 -20.30
N GLY A 54 -0.41 4.96 -19.91
CA GLY A 54 -0.44 6.08 -20.85
C GLY A 54 0.96 6.37 -21.41
N SER A 55 1.05 7.14 -22.51
CA SER A 55 2.32 7.43 -23.19
C SER A 55 3.41 8.01 -22.26
N ALA A 56 3.03 8.92 -21.36
CA ALA A 56 3.95 9.48 -20.36
C ALA A 56 4.46 8.40 -19.38
N ALA A 57 3.59 7.48 -18.98
CA ALA A 57 3.96 6.38 -18.08
C ALA A 57 4.83 5.33 -18.77
N VAL A 58 4.66 5.10 -20.07
CA VAL A 58 5.56 4.22 -20.83
C VAL A 58 6.97 4.81 -20.91
N ALA A 59 7.09 6.11 -21.19
CA ALA A 59 8.39 6.78 -21.22
C ALA A 59 9.09 6.74 -19.84
N GLU A 60 8.32 6.95 -18.78
CA GLU A 60 8.79 6.84 -17.40
C GLU A 60 9.28 5.42 -17.07
N PHE A 61 8.50 4.41 -17.45
CA PHE A 61 8.84 3.01 -17.23
C PHE A 61 10.16 2.65 -17.93
N ALA A 62 10.34 3.06 -19.18
CA ALA A 62 11.59 2.82 -19.91
C ALA A 62 12.80 3.50 -19.23
N ARG A 63 12.62 4.72 -18.72
CA ARG A 63 13.65 5.46 -18.00
C ARG A 63 14.03 4.76 -16.69
N GLU A 64 13.06 4.46 -15.84
CA GLU A 64 13.28 3.82 -14.53
C GLU A 64 13.81 2.39 -14.66
N SER A 65 13.35 1.65 -15.68
CA SER A 65 13.86 0.32 -16.01
C SER A 65 15.35 0.37 -16.38
N THR A 66 15.75 1.34 -17.21
CA THR A 66 17.17 1.54 -17.58
C THR A 66 18.02 1.96 -16.39
N ALA A 67 17.47 2.81 -15.52
CA ALA A 67 18.14 3.26 -14.30
C ALA A 67 18.21 2.18 -13.20
N GLY A 68 17.39 1.14 -13.29
CA GLY A 68 17.32 0.08 -12.28
C GLY A 68 16.61 0.50 -10.99
N LEU A 69 15.87 1.61 -10.99
CA LEU A 69 15.25 2.21 -9.80
C LEU A 69 13.85 2.69 -10.12
N PHE A 70 12.86 2.13 -9.42
CA PHE A 70 11.45 2.43 -9.61
C PHE A 70 10.88 3.31 -8.51
N GLN A 71 10.09 4.32 -8.90
CA GLN A 71 9.28 5.12 -7.99
C GLN A 71 7.83 4.62 -8.04
N LEU A 72 7.38 4.00 -6.94
CA LEU A 72 6.04 3.46 -6.80
C LEU A 72 5.26 4.20 -5.73
N GLU A 73 3.94 4.17 -5.83
CA GLU A 73 3.07 4.60 -4.74
C GLU A 73 2.35 3.39 -4.16
N LEU A 74 2.43 3.24 -2.84
CA LEU A 74 1.68 2.26 -2.08
C LEU A 74 0.57 2.98 -1.34
N ARG A 75 -0.68 2.67 -1.69
CA ARG A 75 -1.85 3.15 -0.96
C ARG A 75 -2.32 2.09 0.02
N VAL A 76 -2.57 2.49 1.26
CA VAL A 76 -3.09 1.65 2.32
C VAL A 76 -4.54 2.04 2.56
N LEU A 77 -5.46 1.08 2.44
CA LEU A 77 -6.90 1.30 2.50
C LEU A 77 -7.55 0.37 3.52
N GLY A 78 -8.38 0.92 4.40
CA GLY A 78 -9.16 0.13 5.35
C GLY A 78 -10.13 0.95 6.17
N GLU A 79 -10.79 0.28 7.09
CA GLU A 79 -11.67 0.90 8.06
C GLU A 79 -11.54 0.19 9.38
N VAL A 80 -11.38 0.95 10.47
CA VAL A 80 -11.23 0.41 11.82
C VAL A 80 -12.21 1.04 12.79
N ARG A 81 -12.57 0.26 13.80
CA ARG A 81 -13.37 0.71 14.95
C ARG A 81 -12.56 0.49 16.24
N TYR A 82 -12.50 1.52 17.09
CA TYR A 82 -11.84 1.45 18.40
C TYR A 82 -12.86 1.15 19.51
N ARG A 83 -12.81 -0.03 20.12
CA ARG A 83 -13.75 -0.35 21.22
C ARG A 83 -13.35 0.38 22.52
N PRO A 84 -14.31 0.86 23.33
CA PRO A 84 -15.77 0.66 23.23
C PRO A 84 -16.51 1.65 22.31
N HIS A 85 -15.83 2.62 21.69
CA HIS A 85 -16.46 3.58 20.81
C HIS A 85 -16.95 2.93 19.51
N HIS A 86 -18.10 3.38 19.00
CA HIS A 86 -18.68 2.88 17.75
C HIS A 86 -18.27 3.70 16.52
N LYS A 87 -17.43 4.73 16.69
CA LYS A 87 -16.98 5.56 15.57
C LYS A 87 -16.08 4.74 14.64
N LEU A 88 -16.41 4.77 13.35
CA LEU A 88 -15.60 4.21 12.29
C LEU A 88 -14.52 5.22 11.88
N HIS A 89 -13.33 4.71 11.62
CA HIS A 89 -12.19 5.49 11.16
C HIS A 89 -11.67 4.89 9.86
N ARG A 90 -11.74 5.67 8.79
CA ARG A 90 -11.15 5.29 7.52
C ARG A 90 -9.63 5.42 7.59
N LEU A 91 -8.96 4.38 7.10
CA LEU A 91 -7.53 4.37 6.86
C LEU A 91 -7.33 4.60 5.37
N ASP A 92 -6.72 5.72 5.02
CA ASP A 92 -6.28 6.03 3.67
C ASP A 92 -4.93 6.72 3.80
N ALA A 93 -3.87 6.06 3.36
CA ALA A 93 -2.53 6.62 3.44
C ALA A 93 -1.76 6.27 2.17
N ILE A 94 -0.92 7.20 1.71
CA ILE A 94 -0.07 7.03 0.54
C ILE A 94 1.38 7.02 1.00
N CYS A 95 2.12 5.97 0.65
CA CYS A 95 3.54 5.81 0.93
C CYS A 95 4.28 5.81 -0.41
N ARG A 96 5.21 6.75 -0.61
CA ARG A 96 6.08 6.74 -1.79
C ARG A 96 7.24 5.78 -1.55
N LEU A 97 7.40 4.83 -2.46
CA LEU A 97 8.40 3.79 -2.41
C LEU A 97 9.42 4.00 -3.51
N GLU A 98 10.68 3.86 -3.15
CA GLU A 98 11.79 3.80 -4.09
C GLU A 98 12.37 2.40 -4.00
N LEU A 99 12.22 1.62 -5.07
CA LEU A 99 12.60 0.22 -5.13
C LEU A 99 13.66 0.02 -6.21
N ALA A 100 14.83 -0.49 -5.82
CA ALA A 100 15.82 -0.93 -6.79
C ALA A 100 15.39 -2.27 -7.41
N LEU A 101 15.58 -2.43 -8.72
CA LEU A 101 15.52 -3.73 -9.37
C LEU A 101 16.62 -4.61 -8.80
N SER A 102 16.27 -5.54 -7.93
CA SER A 102 17.25 -6.48 -7.38
C SER A 102 17.54 -7.57 -8.42
N THR A 103 18.69 -7.45 -9.08
CA THR A 103 19.34 -8.58 -9.80
C THR A 103 20.32 -9.34 -8.90
N ALA A 104 20.53 -8.87 -7.66
CA ALA A 104 21.54 -9.38 -6.76
C ALA A 104 21.04 -10.57 -5.92
N THR A 105 21.95 -11.52 -5.67
CA THR A 105 21.79 -12.65 -4.73
C THR A 105 21.85 -12.20 -3.25
N SER A 106 22.05 -10.91 -2.99
CA SER A 106 22.16 -10.33 -1.65
C SER A 106 20.78 -9.93 -1.11
N PRO A 107 20.51 -10.11 0.21
CA PRO A 107 19.22 -9.77 0.80
C PRO A 107 18.89 -8.27 0.63
N ALA A 108 17.66 -7.99 0.21
CA ALA A 108 17.13 -6.63 0.12
C ALA A 108 17.07 -5.99 1.52
N MET A 109 17.56 -4.75 1.64
CA MET A 109 17.50 -4.00 2.90
C MET A 109 16.09 -3.43 3.12
N PHE A 110 15.58 -3.53 4.35
CA PHE A 110 14.33 -2.88 4.71
C PHE A 110 14.53 -1.36 4.84
N LYS A 111 13.79 -0.57 4.06
CA LYS A 111 13.75 0.89 4.16
C LYS A 111 12.47 1.33 4.87
N LYS A 112 12.61 2.18 5.89
CA LYS A 112 11.46 2.85 6.51
C LYS A 112 11.03 4.03 5.63
N VAL A 113 9.77 4.05 5.23
CA VAL A 113 9.16 5.15 4.47
C VAL A 113 8.14 5.89 5.32
N LYS A 114 7.97 7.19 5.05
CA LYS A 114 6.90 7.99 5.64
C LYS A 114 5.68 7.89 4.74
N CYS A 115 4.51 7.69 5.34
CA CYS A 115 3.24 7.67 4.63
C CYS A 115 2.42 8.90 5.00
N ASP A 116 1.79 9.50 4.00
CA ASP A 116 0.91 10.65 4.16
C ASP A 116 -0.53 10.14 4.33
N VAL A 117 -1.06 10.30 5.54
CA VAL A 117 -2.46 9.97 5.86
C VAL A 117 -3.35 11.00 5.17
N GLN A 118 -4.23 10.51 4.31
CA GLN A 118 -5.21 11.34 3.63
C GLN A 118 -6.24 11.78 4.65
N LYS A 119 -6.43 13.09 4.76
CA LYS A 119 -7.43 13.65 5.66
C LYS A 119 -8.80 13.20 5.18
N ASP A 120 -9.56 12.57 6.08
CA ASP A 120 -10.96 12.25 5.82
C ASP A 120 -11.68 13.54 5.47
N ARG A 121 -12.03 13.71 4.19
CA ARG A 121 -12.98 14.74 3.75
C ARG A 121 -14.36 14.24 4.14
N GLY A 122 -14.63 14.22 5.45
CA GLY A 122 -15.94 13.91 5.99
C GLY A 122 -16.96 14.87 5.38
N GLY A 123 -17.74 14.34 4.42
CA GLY A 123 -18.91 15.01 3.88
C GLY A 123 -19.88 15.28 5.02
N ARG A 124 -20.31 16.54 5.11
CA ARG A 124 -21.42 16.97 5.94
C ARG A 124 -22.73 16.61 5.25
#